data_AF-A0A0B6ZP65-F1
#
_entry.id   AF-A0A0B6ZP65-F1
#
_cell.length_a   1.000
_cell.length_b   1.000
_cell.length_c   1.000
_cell.angle_alpha   90.00
_cell.angle_beta   90.00
_cell.angle_gamma   90.00
#
_symmetry.space_group_name_H-M   'P 1'
#
loop_
_entity.id
_entity.type
_entity.pdbx_description
1 polymer ?
#
loop_
_entity_poly.entity_id
_entity_poly.type
_entity_poly.pdbx_seq_one_letter_code
_entity_poly.pdbx_strand_id
1 'polypeptide(L)'
;RWYQLQDVGLDIFLISGRTCLLAFQTTQDRDLLYNILRSSLELPNLIAGESLQAVQHAWLEGDVTNYDYLTYLNKLAGRSYTDLMQYPVFPFVLRN
;
A
#
# COMPACT_ATOMS: atom_id res chain seq x y z
N ARG A 1 3.36 -8.69 -2.51
CA ARG A 1 3.99 -7.72 -3.43
C ARG A 1 5.13 -8.41 -4.15
N TRP A 2 5.36 -8.05 -5.41
CA TRP A 2 6.40 -8.66 -6.22
C TRP A 2 7.76 -8.00 -5.92
N TYR A 3 8.71 -8.77 -5.40
CA TYR A 3 10.12 -8.39 -5.25
C TYR A 3 10.95 -9.30 -6.15
N GLN A 4 11.79 -8.73 -7.02
CA GLN A 4 12.53 -9.48 -8.04
C GLN A 4 11.63 -10.41 -8.88
N LEU A 5 10.42 -9.94 -9.22
CA LEU A 5 9.41 -10.69 -9.97
C LEU A 5 8.87 -11.94 -9.26
N GLN A 6 8.97 -12.01 -7.93
CA GLN A 6 8.39 -13.08 -7.11
C GLN A 6 7.46 -12.50 -6.04
N ASP A 7 6.30 -13.11 -5.78
CA ASP A 7 5.38 -12.68 -4.71
C ASP A 7 5.86 -13.10 -3.31
N VAL A 8 7.00 -12.52 -2.93
CA VAL A 8 7.69 -12.75 -1.66
C VAL A 8 7.94 -11.45 -0.91
N GLY A 9 7.32 -10.34 -1.32
CA GLY A 9 7.40 -9.05 -0.63
C GLY A 9 6.16 -8.75 0.20
N LEU A 10 6.35 -8.14 1.37
CA LEU A 10 5.29 -7.57 2.21
C LEU A 10 5.64 -6.11 2.54
N ASP A 11 4.76 -5.17 2.17
CA ASP A 11 4.90 -3.78 2.58
C ASP A 11 4.25 -3.54 3.94
N ILE A 12 4.95 -2.81 4.80
CA ILE A 12 4.44 -2.27 6.06
C ILE A 12 4.47 -0.75 5.97
N PHE A 13 3.29 -0.15 6.09
CA PHE A 13 3.12 1.30 6.13
C PHE A 13 2.96 1.74 7.58
N LEU A 14 3.86 2.61 8.04
CA LEU A 14 3.83 3.12 9.40
C LEU A 14 3.07 4.44 9.46
N ILE A 15 2.41 4.72 10.58
CA ILE A 15 1.77 6.02 10.87
C ILE A 15 2.74 7.21 10.77
N SER A 16 4.05 6.96 10.87
CA SER A 16 5.09 7.97 10.67
C SER A 16 5.28 8.41 9.21
N GLY A 17 4.54 7.84 8.25
CA GLY A 17 4.70 8.07 6.82
C GLY A 17 5.85 7.27 6.17
N ARG A 18 6.62 6.52 6.96
CA ARG A 18 7.66 5.61 6.49
C ARG A 18 7.06 4.30 5.98
N THR A 19 7.64 3.77 4.91
CA THR A 19 7.30 2.46 4.36
C THR A 19 8.50 1.52 4.50
N CYS A 20 8.24 0.30 4.95
CA CYS A 20 9.22 -0.77 5.01
C CYS A 20 8.77 -1.91 4.09
N LEU A 21 9.66 -2.37 3.22
CA LEU A 21 9.46 -3.60 2.44
C LEU A 21 10.22 -4.73 3.13
N LEU A 22 9.50 -5.77 3.54
CA LEU A 22 10.07 -7.02 4.00
C LEU A 22 10.09 -8.00 2.83
N ALA A 23 11.28 -8.51 2.49
CA ALA A 23 11.46 -9.55 1.49
C ALA A 23 11.69 -10.91 2.15
N PHE A 24 10.97 -11.93 1.68
CA PHE A 24 11.01 -13.29 2.19
C PHE A 24 11.65 -14.22 1.15
N GLN A 25 12.10 -15.40 1.60
CA GLN A 25 12.59 -16.44 0.70
C GLN A 25 11.45 -17.22 0.05
N THR A 26 10.33 -17.37 0.77
CA THR A 26 9.16 -18.12 0.32
C THR A 26 7.87 -17.34 0.55
N THR A 27 6.85 -17.60 -0.27
CA THR A 27 5.51 -17.03 -0.09
C THR A 27 4.86 -17.53 1.20
N GLN A 28 5.18 -18.76 1.63
CA GLN A 28 4.69 -19.33 2.87
C GLN A 28 5.16 -18.52 4.10
N ASP A 29 6.44 -18.13 4.17
CA ASP A 29 6.96 -17.34 5.28
C ASP A 29 6.34 -15.93 5.32
N ARG A 30 6.14 -15.35 4.13
CA ARG A 30 5.44 -14.07 3.97
C ARG A 30 4.02 -14.13 4.51
N ASP A 31 3.26 -15.15 4.09
CA ASP A 31 1.87 -15.36 4.51
C ASP A 31 1.77 -15.66 6.00
N LEU A 32 2.70 -16.45 6.55
CA LEU A 32 2.77 -16.73 7.97
C LEU A 32 2.93 -15.44 8.78
N LEU A 33 3.88 -14.58 8.43
CA LEU A 33 4.07 -13.31 9.13
C LEU A 33 2.84 -12.41 8.96
N TYR A 34 2.28 -12.31 7.75
CA TYR A 34 1.07 -11.53 7.50
C TYR A 34 -0.08 -11.95 8.42
N ASN A 35 -0.31 -13.26 8.57
CA ASN A 35 -1.36 -13.78 9.43
C ASN A 35 -1.11 -13.50 10.91
N ILE A 36 0.14 -13.61 11.37
CA ILE A 36 0.55 -13.26 12.74
C ILE A 36 0.31 -11.77 13.01
N LEU A 37 0.76 -10.89 12.11
CA LEU A 37 0.57 -9.44 12.21
C LEU A 37 -0.91 -9.06 12.23
N ARG A 38 -1.74 -9.76 11.45
CA ARG A 38 -3.16 -9.44 11.31
C ARG A 38 -4.02 -9.95 12.46
N SER A 39 -3.67 -11.11 13.02
CA SER A 39 -4.56 -11.91 13.86
C SER A 39 -4.02 -12.20 15.26
N SER A 40 -2.70 -12.21 15.43
CA SER A 40 -2.05 -12.72 16.65
C SER A 40 -1.37 -11.62 17.47
N LEU A 41 -1.08 -10.47 16.87
CA LEU A 41 -0.42 -9.35 17.53
C LEU A 41 -1.42 -8.22 17.82
N GLU A 42 -1.44 -7.75 19.06
CA GLU A 42 -2.13 -6.52 19.42
C GLU A 42 -1.33 -5.33 18.88
N LEU A 43 -1.76 -4.82 17.73
CA LEU A 43 -1.18 -3.64 17.10
C LEU A 43 -2.17 -2.47 17.30
N PRO A 44 -2.00 -1.62 18.34
CA PRO A 44 -2.99 -0.60 18.71
C PRO A 44 -3.23 0.46 17.63
N ASN A 45 -2.24 0.65 16.75
CA ASN A 45 -2.32 1.57 15.61
C ASN A 45 -2.46 0.83 14.27
N LEU A 46 -2.87 -0.45 14.28
CA LEU A 46 -3.16 -1.16 13.04
C LEU A 46 -4.45 -0.63 12.44
N ILE A 47 -4.26 0.18 11.41
CA ILE A 47 -5.38 0.62 10.57
C ILE A 47 -5.75 -0.58 9.70
N ALA A 48 -6.95 -1.12 9.91
CA ALA A 48 -7.51 -2.08 8.99
C ALA A 48 -7.53 -1.43 7.60
N GLY A 49 -6.95 -2.11 6.60
CA GLY A 49 -6.88 -1.55 5.24
C GLY A 49 -8.23 -0.97 4.83
N GLU A 50 -8.23 0.31 4.48
CA GLU A 50 -9.48 0.98 4.10
C GLU A 50 -10.09 0.26 2.91
N SER A 51 -11.41 0.16 2.88
CA SER A 51 -12.11 -0.39 1.71
C SER A 51 -11.95 0.60 0.55
N LEU A 52 -11.60 0.10 -0.64
CA LEU A 52 -11.54 0.93 -1.85
C LEU A 52 -12.86 1.69 -2.07
N GLN A 53 -13.99 1.06 -1.77
CA GLN A 53 -15.32 1.66 -1.87
C GLN A 53 -15.48 2.84 -0.89
N ALA A 54 -15.01 2.71 0.35
CA ALA A 54 -15.06 3.78 1.35
C ALA A 54 -14.20 4.97 0.93
N VAL A 55 -12.96 4.73 0.50
CA VAL A 55 -12.04 5.79 0.06
C VAL A 55 -12.54 6.46 -1.22
N GLN A 56 -13.12 5.69 -2.15
CA GLN A 56 -13.75 6.24 -3.34
C GLN A 56 -14.94 7.12 -3.01
N HIS A 57 -15.79 6.73 -2.05
CA HIS A 57 -16.91 7.56 -1.62
C HIS A 57 -16.41 8.87 -0.99
N ALA A 58 -15.43 8.82 -0.08
CA ALA A 58 -14.85 10.02 0.52
C ALA A 58 -14.20 10.95 -0.51
N TRP A 59 -13.59 10.40 -1.57
CA TRP A 59 -13.09 11.19 -2.69
C TRP A 59 -14.20 11.88 -3.49
N LEU A 60 -15.32 11.18 -3.74
CA LEU A 60 -16.48 11.73 -4.44
C LEU A 60 -17.15 12.86 -3.64
N GLU A 61 -17.19 12.75 -2.31
CA GLU A 61 -17.72 13.80 -1.41
C GLU A 61 -16.75 14.97 -1.20
N GLY A 62 -15.49 14.82 -1.62
CA GLY A 62 -14.46 15.86 -1.51
C GLY A 62 -13.67 15.86 -0.18
N ASP A 63 -13.92 14.88 0.69
CA ASP A 63 -13.17 14.69 1.96
C ASP A 63 -11.73 14.22 1.72
N VAL A 64 -11.47 13.60 0.56
CA VAL A 64 -10.15 13.14 0.13
C VAL A 64 -9.73 13.89 -1.12
N THR A 65 -8.51 14.42 -1.14
CA THR A 65 -8.00 15.15 -2.31
C THR A 65 -7.73 14.23 -3.50
N ASN A 66 -7.72 14.77 -4.72
CA ASN A 66 -7.31 14.01 -5.92
C ASN A 66 -5.93 13.35 -5.76
N TYR A 67 -4.99 14.06 -5.11
CA TYR A 67 -3.64 13.56 -4.88
C TYR A 67 -3.66 12.36 -3.92
N ASP A 68 -4.41 12.44 -2.82
CA ASP A 68 -4.49 11.37 -1.83
C ASP A 68 -5.21 10.15 -2.39
N TYR A 69 -6.29 10.35 -3.15
CA TYR A 69 -7.00 9.27 -3.82
C TYR A 69 -6.11 8.54 -4.84
N LEU A 70 -5.41 9.28 -5.71
CA LEU A 70 -4.47 8.67 -6.66
C LEU A 70 -3.29 7.99 -5.95
N THR A 71 -2.80 8.55 -4.84
CA THR A 71 -1.77 7.92 -4.01
C THR A 71 -2.27 6.60 -3.42
N TYR A 72 -3.51 6.56 -2.96
CA TYR A 72 -4.16 5.36 -2.44
C TYR A 72 -4.32 4.29 -3.53
N LEU A 73 -4.77 4.65 -4.74
CA LEU A 73 -4.85 3.73 -5.88
C LEU A 73 -3.48 3.17 -6.27
N ASN A 74 -2.45 4.01 -6.31
CA ASN A 74 -1.08 3.57 -6.58
C ASN A 74 -0.61 2.54 -5.55
N LYS A 75 -0.89 2.75 -4.26
CA LYS A 75 -0.57 1.80 -3.20
C LYS A 75 -1.28 0.46 -3.37
N LEU A 76 -2.59 0.47 -3.65
CA LEU A 76 -3.36 -0.76 -3.89
C LEU A 76 -2.86 -1.53 -5.12
N ALA A 77 -2.35 -0.83 -6.13
CA ALA A 77 -1.72 -1.43 -7.31
C ALA A 77 -0.30 -1.97 -7.04
N GLY A 78 0.19 -1.93 -5.80
CA GLY A 78 1.52 -2.43 -5.42
C GLY A 78 2.68 -1.49 -5.74
N ARG A 79 2.40 -0.21 -6.07
CA ARG A 79 3.42 0.79 -6.39
C ARG A 79 4.00 1.44 -5.14
N SER A 80 5.27 1.81 -5.19
CA SER A 80 5.96 2.46 -4.07
C SER A 80 7.09 3.38 -4.54
N TYR A 81 7.35 4.41 -3.74
CA TYR A 81 8.46 5.34 -3.92
C TYR A 81 9.84 4.67 -3.80
N THR A 82 9.92 3.46 -3.25
CA THR A 82 11.18 2.73 -3.03
C THR A 82 11.60 1.84 -4.20
N ASP A 83 10.70 1.51 -5.12
CA ASP A 83 10.98 0.65 -6.27
C ASP A 83 10.78 1.43 -7.56
N LEU A 84 11.89 1.77 -8.24
CA LEU A 84 11.86 2.55 -9.48
C LEU A 84 11.08 1.85 -10.61
N MET A 85 11.02 0.51 -10.61
CA MET A 85 10.27 -0.24 -11.63
C MET A 85 8.76 -0.25 -11.36
N GLN A 86 8.35 0.05 -10.12
CA GLN A 86 6.96 0.09 -9.68
C GLN A 86 6.65 1.44 -9.02
N TYR A 87 7.19 2.54 -9.57
CA TYR A 87 6.98 3.87 -9.00
C TYR A 87 5.52 4.34 -9.18
N PRO A 88 4.97 5.16 -8.27
CA PRO A 88 3.64 5.74 -8.43
C PRO A 88 3.48 6.52 -9.74
N VAL A 89 2.34 6.34 -10.42
CA VAL A 89 1.99 7.05 -11.65
C VAL A 89 0.89 8.07 -11.37
N PHE A 90 1.11 9.27 -11.88
CA PHE A 90 0.16 10.38 -11.85
C PHE A 90 -0.01 10.92 -13.27
N PRO A 91 -1.24 11.34 -13.65
CA PRO A 91 -1.48 11.88 -14.98
C PRO A 91 -0.88 13.28 -15.13
N PHE A 92 -0.45 13.63 -16.34
CA PHE A 92 -0.24 15.03 -16.70
C PHE A 92 -1.60 15.71 -16.79
N VAL A 93 -1.81 16.73 -15.95
CA VAL A 93 -3.09 17.47 -15.91
C VAL A 93 -3.08 18.68 -16.83
N LEU A 94 -1.94 19.38 -16.88
CA LEU A 94 -1.80 20.59 -17.67
C LEU A 94 -1.09 20.27 -18.99
N ARG A 95 -1.57 20.90 -20.07
CA ARG A 95 -0.91 20.94 -21.37
C ARG A 95 -1.15 22.33 -21.98
N ASN A 96 -0.08 22.94 -22.47
CA ASN A 96 -0.12 24.22 -23.19
C ASN A 96 -0.74 24.06 -24.58
#